data_AF-A0A0P0RMM0-F1
#
_entry.id   AF-A0A0P0RMM0-F1
#
_cell.length_a   1.000
_cell.length_b   1.000
_cell.length_c   1.000
_cell.angle_alpha   90.00
_cell.angle_beta   90.00
_cell.angle_gamma   90.00
#
_symmetry.space_group_name_H-M   'P 1'
#
loop_
_entity.id
_entity.type
_entity.pdbx_description
1 polymer ?
#
loop_
_entity_poly.entity_id
_entity_poly.type
_entity_poly.pdbx_seq_one_letter_code
_entity_poly.pdbx_strand_id
1 'polypeptide(L)'
;MQRVSAKQDDEGYLSAIGTAVRTYRLKHGISQEELAYMCGIDRSHMGKIERGERNVTILNLLRIADALNCKPSRLLRFAGL
;
A
#
# COMPACT_ATOMS: atom_id res chain seq x y z
N MET A 1 -6.32 -3.59 -23.73
CA MET A 1 -6.11 -2.45 -22.82
C MET A 1 -4.75 -2.59 -22.17
N GLN A 2 -3.91 -1.56 -22.19
CA GLN A 2 -2.59 -1.61 -21.55
C GLN A 2 -2.78 -1.62 -20.03
N ARG A 3 -2.02 -2.46 -19.32
CA ARG A 3 -2.14 -2.57 -17.86
C ARG A 3 -1.57 -1.28 -17.24
N VAL A 4 -2.41 -0.54 -16.50
CA VAL A 4 -1.96 0.65 -15.76
C VAL A 4 -0.87 0.23 -14.78
N SER A 5 0.36 0.65 -15.06
CA SER A 5 1.55 0.21 -14.33
C SER A 5 2.17 1.37 -13.57
N ALA A 6 3.08 1.07 -12.64
CA ALA A 6 3.81 2.10 -11.90
C ALA A 6 4.66 3.03 -12.81
N LYS A 7 4.91 2.66 -14.07
CA LYS A 7 5.61 3.51 -15.03
C LYS A 7 4.77 4.68 -15.55
N GLN A 8 3.47 4.70 -15.24
CA GLN A 8 2.51 5.70 -15.72
C GLN A 8 1.98 6.56 -14.56
N ASP A 9 2.66 6.55 -13.42
CA ASP A 9 2.33 7.32 -12.23
C ASP A 9 3.10 8.64 -12.23
N ASP A 10 2.78 9.53 -13.18
CA ASP A 10 3.48 10.81 -13.36
C ASP A 10 3.24 11.76 -12.18
N GLU A 11 2.08 11.64 -11.51
CA GLU A 11 1.73 12.44 -10.35
C GLU A 11 2.25 11.88 -9.01
N GLY A 12 2.86 10.69 -9.01
CA GLY A 12 3.46 10.08 -7.81
C GLY A 12 2.46 9.53 -6.78
N TYR A 13 1.23 9.21 -7.21
CA TYR A 13 0.16 8.70 -6.35
C TYR A 13 0.52 7.37 -5.68
N LEU A 14 1.28 6.50 -6.34
CA LEU A 14 1.70 5.23 -5.78
C LEU A 14 2.73 5.41 -4.66
N SER A 15 3.62 6.39 -4.79
CA SER A 15 4.56 6.75 -3.72
C SER A 15 3.84 7.32 -2.50
N ALA A 16 2.83 8.18 -2.73
CA ALA A 16 2.01 8.74 -1.67
C ALA A 16 1.22 7.65 -0.92
N ILE A 17 0.56 6.74 -1.63
CA ILE A 17 -0.14 5.59 -1.05
C ILE A 17 0.84 4.66 -0.32
N GLY A 18 1.98 4.34 -0.92
CA GLY A 18 3.01 3.49 -0.32
C GLY A 18 3.54 4.08 1.00
N THR A 19 3.75 5.40 1.03
CA THR A 19 4.13 6.14 2.24
C THR A 19 3.03 6.06 3.30
N ALA A 20 1.76 6.23 2.93
CA ALA A 20 0.64 6.10 3.85
C ALA A 20 0.59 4.70 4.50
N VAL A 21 0.71 3.64 3.70
CA VAL A 21 0.76 2.25 4.18
C VAL A 21 1.93 2.07 5.15
N ARG A 22 3.14 2.50 4.76
CA ARG A 22 4.34 2.39 5.60
C ARG A 22 4.18 3.13 6.92
N THR A 23 3.64 4.34 6.91
CA THR A 23 3.42 5.12 8.14
C THR A 23 2.44 4.43 9.07
N TYR A 24 1.31 3.92 8.56
CA TYR A 24 0.36 3.19 9.40
C TYR A 24 0.96 1.88 9.92
N ARG A 25 1.73 1.15 9.09
CA ARG A 25 2.44 -0.05 9.52
C ARG A 25 3.40 0.23 10.67
N LEU A 26 4.22 1.27 10.55
CA LEU A 26 5.17 1.65 11.61
C LEU A 26 4.45 2.09 12.89
N LYS A 27 3.29 2.76 12.78
CA LYS A 27 2.45 3.08 13.96
C LYS A 27 1.90 1.85 14.68
N HIS A 28 1.70 0.75 13.96
CA HIS A 28 1.32 -0.54 14.55
C HIS A 28 2.51 -1.33 15.08
N GLY A 29 3.75 -0.87 14.88
CA GLY A 29 4.95 -1.55 15.36
C GLY A 29 5.30 -2.85 14.65
N ILE A 30 4.68 -3.15 13.51
CA ILE A 30 4.84 -4.43 12.80
C ILE A 30 5.83 -4.33 11.63
N SER A 31 6.47 -5.45 11.30
CA SER A 31 7.40 -5.54 10.17
C SER A 31 6.68 -5.60 8.81
N GLN A 32 7.40 -5.38 7.70
CA GLN A 32 6.83 -5.59 6.36
C GLN A 32 6.41 -7.05 6.13
N GLU A 33 7.14 -7.99 6.71
CA GLU A 33 6.86 -9.42 6.61
C GLU A 33 5.58 -9.80 7.35
N GLU A 34 5.41 -9.25 8.54
CA GLU A 34 4.19 -9.43 9.33
C GLU A 34 2.97 -8.82 8.62
N LEU A 35 3.07 -7.59 8.12
CA LEU A 35 1.95 -7.00 7.36
C LEU A 35 1.65 -7.80 6.09
N ALA A 36 2.67 -8.25 5.36
CA ALA A 36 2.51 -9.07 4.16
C ALA A 36 1.79 -10.39 4.47
N TYR A 37 2.17 -11.05 5.57
CA TYR A 37 1.52 -12.26 6.08
C TYR A 37 0.04 -12.01 6.41
N MET A 38 -0.27 -10.96 7.17
CA MET A 38 -1.65 -10.57 7.51
C MET A 38 -2.49 -10.27 6.26
N CYS A 39 -1.89 -9.64 5.25
CA CYS A 39 -2.53 -9.33 3.99
C CYS A 39 -2.62 -10.54 3.04
N GLY A 40 -1.95 -11.66 3.34
CA GLY A 40 -1.82 -12.80 2.43
C GLY A 40 -1.19 -12.43 1.09
N ILE A 41 -0.16 -11.59 1.11
CA ILE A 41 0.64 -11.24 -0.08
C ILE A 41 2.12 -11.50 0.17
N ASP A 42 2.90 -11.63 -0.90
CA ASP A 42 4.35 -11.80 -0.80
C ASP A 42 5.03 -10.56 -0.17
N ARG A 43 6.02 -10.79 0.71
CA ARG A 43 6.77 -9.73 1.39
C ARG A 43 7.48 -8.79 0.40
N SER A 44 8.05 -9.30 -0.69
CA SER A 44 8.66 -8.48 -1.74
C SER A 44 7.60 -7.60 -2.42
N HIS A 45 6.39 -8.13 -2.62
CA HIS A 45 5.27 -7.35 -3.13
C HIS A 45 4.87 -6.22 -2.18
N MET A 46 4.73 -6.50 -0.87
CA MET A 46 4.47 -5.47 0.15
C MET A 46 5.54 -4.38 0.13
N GLY A 47 6.82 -4.75 0.09
CA GLY A 47 7.92 -3.79 0.00
C GLY A 47 7.85 -2.92 -1.26
N LYS A 48 7.47 -3.48 -2.41
CA LYS A 48 7.29 -2.73 -3.66
C LYS A 48 6.10 -1.77 -3.58
N ILE A 49 5.01 -2.15 -2.90
CA ILE A 49 3.86 -1.28 -2.66
C ILE A 49 4.29 -0.09 -1.79
N GLU A 50 4.99 -0.33 -0.67
CA GLU A 50 5.43 0.76 0.22
C GLU A 50 6.40 1.75 -0.44
N ARG A 51 7.11 1.34 -1.50
CA ARG A 51 8.00 2.19 -2.30
C ARG A 51 7.35 2.78 -3.55
N GLY A 52 6.07 2.53 -3.80
CA GLY A 52 5.36 2.99 -5.01
C GLY A 52 5.79 2.29 -6.31
N GLU A 53 6.58 1.23 -6.24
CA GLU A 53 7.10 0.48 -7.41
C GLU A 53 6.06 -0.44 -8.05
N ARG A 54 4.89 -0.58 -7.41
CA ARG A 54 3.78 -1.41 -7.88
C ARG A 54 2.45 -0.67 -7.74
N ASN A 55 1.68 -0.69 -8.81
CA ASN A 55 0.29 -0.26 -8.78
C ASN A 55 -0.52 -1.24 -7.94
N VAL A 56 -0.87 -0.82 -6.72
CA VAL A 56 -1.63 -1.64 -5.77
C VAL A 56 -3.05 -1.79 -6.30
N THR A 57 -3.54 -3.03 -6.36
CA THR A 57 -4.93 -3.28 -6.74
C THR A 57 -5.86 -2.89 -5.60
N ILE A 58 -7.10 -2.53 -5.92
CA ILE A 58 -8.09 -2.15 -4.90
C ILE A 58 -8.26 -3.27 -3.85
N LEU A 59 -8.31 -4.54 -4.25
CA LEU A 59 -8.44 -5.66 -3.32
C LEU A 59 -7.25 -5.76 -2.34
N ASN A 60 -6.03 -5.51 -2.81
CA ASN A 60 -4.87 -5.49 -1.93
C ASN A 60 -4.90 -4.28 -1.00
N LEU A 61 -5.34 -3.11 -1.48
CA LEU A 61 -5.52 -1.92 -0.62
C LEU A 61 -6.56 -2.18 0.49
N LEU A 62 -7.67 -2.85 0.18
CA LEU A 62 -8.68 -3.23 1.16
C LEU A 62 -8.10 -4.18 2.22
N ARG A 63 -7.35 -5.21 1.80
CA ARG A 63 -6.69 -6.17 2.72
C ARG A 63 -5.64 -5.48 3.60
N ILE A 64 -4.87 -4.54 3.05
CA ILE A 64 -3.90 -3.75 3.79
C ILE A 64 -4.60 -2.88 4.83
N ALA A 65 -5.67 -2.19 4.44
CA ALA A 65 -6.43 -1.33 5.36
C ALA A 65 -7.03 -2.14 6.52
N ASP A 66 -7.60 -3.31 6.22
CA ASP A 66 -8.14 -4.25 7.20
C ASP A 66 -7.05 -4.77 8.16
N ALA A 67 -5.91 -5.22 7.64
CA ALA A 67 -4.76 -5.64 8.44
C ALA A 67 -4.20 -4.53 9.34
N LEU A 68 -4.29 -3.27 8.90
CA LEU A 68 -3.90 -2.08 9.67
C LEU A 68 -5.06 -1.50 10.50
N ASN A 69 -6.14 -2.26 10.68
CA ASN A 69 -7.34 -1.90 11.44
C ASN A 69 -7.86 -0.48 11.13
N CYS A 70 -7.94 -0.16 9.84
CA CYS A 70 -8.35 1.16 9.37
C CYS A 70 -9.21 1.08 8.10
N LYS A 71 -9.95 2.16 7.81
CA LYS A 71 -10.68 2.27 6.55
C LYS A 71 -9.70 2.61 5.42
N PRO A 72 -9.89 2.09 4.20
CA PRO A 72 -9.09 2.47 3.03
C PRO A 72 -9.09 3.98 2.77
N SER A 73 -10.21 4.65 3.03
CA SER A 73 -10.32 6.11 2.93
C SER A 73 -9.36 6.87 3.86
N ARG A 74 -8.91 6.26 4.96
CA ARG A 74 -7.86 6.87 5.81
C ARG A 74 -6.49 6.80 5.14
N LEU A 75 -6.19 5.73 4.41
CA LEU A 75 -4.95 5.61 3.65
C LEU A 75 -4.93 6.61 2.49
N LEU A 76 -6.04 6.72 1.75
CA LEU A 76 -6.20 7.70 0.67
C LEU A 76 -6.06 9.13 1.18
N ARG A 77 -6.81 9.49 2.24
CA ARG A 77 -6.71 10.83 2.84
C ARG A 77 -5.30 11.16 3.32
N PHE A 78 -4.59 10.18 3.90
CA PHE A 78 -3.21 10.39 4.34
C PHE A 78 -2.25 10.57 3.15
N ALA A 79 -2.52 9.91 2.03
CA ALA A 79 -1.80 10.09 0.78
C ALA A 79 -2.16 11.41 0.05
N GLY A 80 -3.12 12.20 0.57
CA GLY A 80 -3.58 13.44 -0.08
C GLY A 80 -4.55 13.21 -1.24
N LEU A 81 -5.24 12.06 -1.26
CA LEU A 81 -6.20 11.62 -2.28
C LEU A 81 -7.64 11.62 -1.76
#